data_AF-A0A1S2HPW2-F1
#
_entry.id   AF-A0A1S2HPW2-F1
#
_cell.length_a   1.000
_cell.length_b   1.000
_cell.length_c   1.000
_cell.angle_alpha   90.00
_cell.angle_beta   90.00
_cell.angle_gamma   90.00
#
_symmetry.space_group_name_H-M   'P 1'
#
loop_
_entity.id
_entity.type
_entity.pdbx_description
1 polymer ?
#
loop_
_entity_poly.entity_id
_entity_poly.type
_entity_poly.pdbx_seq_one_letter_code
_entity_poly.pdbx_strand_id
1 'polypeptide(L)'
;MNIEQAHQDVLDIVAAVQSVVGTDGWGDDDAGWNICSSGGNAAAQYSYATTRKLPLPGSPDDVAGKVAQALDAIGYEGARVQHDTTLTPKRTVIGYPNGYNGGTAPDKFGIQFQVNDGYADLSVYGHCVPGEVPKLGTSLNPRPTDLS
;
A
#
# COMPACT_ATOMS: atom_id res chain seq x y z
N MET A 1 16.99 -5.90 3.70
CA MET A 1 16.28 -5.46 2.49
C MET A 1 17.11 -4.37 1.83
N ASN A 2 17.32 -4.45 0.52
CA ASN A 2 17.91 -3.38 -0.28
C ASN A 2 16.80 -2.54 -0.97
N ILE A 3 17.20 -1.53 -1.73
CA ILE A 3 16.26 -0.57 -2.34
C ILE A 3 15.39 -1.21 -3.43
N GLU A 4 15.93 -2.14 -4.21
CA GLU A 4 15.18 -2.88 -5.23
C GLU A 4 14.12 -3.78 -4.60
N GLN A 5 14.47 -4.50 -3.52
CA GLN A 5 13.54 -5.34 -2.77
C GLN A 5 12.45 -4.49 -2.13
N ALA A 6 12.81 -3.39 -1.47
CA ALA A 6 11.84 -2.49 -0.84
C ALA A 6 10.85 -1.89 -1.85
N HIS A 7 11.31 -1.61 -3.08
CA HIS A 7 10.45 -1.17 -4.16
C HIS A 7 9.50 -2.27 -4.62
N GLN A 8 10.04 -3.47 -4.88
CA GLN A 8 9.26 -4.61 -5.36
C GLN A 8 8.19 -5.03 -4.35
N ASP A 9 8.51 -5.06 -3.06
CA ASP A 9 7.55 -5.39 -1.99
C ASP A 9 6.31 -4.49 -2.04
N VAL A 10 6.47 -3.18 -2.30
CA VAL A 10 5.34 -2.26 -2.45
C VAL A 10 4.50 -2.62 -3.67
N LEU A 11 5.13 -2.92 -4.80
CA LEU A 11 4.44 -3.30 -6.04
C LEU A 11 3.70 -4.63 -5.89
N ASP A 12 4.28 -5.59 -5.16
CA ASP A 12 3.67 -6.88 -4.87
C ASP A 12 2.44 -6.73 -3.97
N ILE A 13 2.47 -5.82 -2.98
CA ILE A 13 1.29 -5.47 -2.17
C ILE A 13 0.18 -4.88 -3.04
N VAL A 14 0.51 -3.92 -3.91
CA VAL A 14 -0.47 -3.30 -4.82
C VAL A 14 -1.09 -4.36 -5.72
N ALA A 15 -0.27 -5.23 -6.33
CA ALA A 15 -0.74 -6.30 -7.18
C ALA A 15 -1.64 -7.31 -6.42
N ALA A 16 -1.28 -7.67 -5.18
CA ALA A 16 -2.08 -8.57 -4.35
C ALA A 16 -3.45 -7.97 -4.05
N VAL A 17 -3.54 -6.68 -3.70
CA VAL A 17 -4.81 -5.99 -3.48
C VAL A 17 -5.63 -5.91 -4.76
N GLN A 18 -5.01 -5.52 -5.88
CA GLN A 18 -5.68 -5.44 -7.18
C GLN A 18 -6.20 -6.79 -7.68
N SER A 19 -5.52 -7.90 -7.36
CA SER A 19 -5.99 -9.25 -7.71
C SER A 19 -7.32 -9.63 -7.06
N VAL A 20 -7.63 -9.04 -5.89
CA VAL A 20 -8.86 -9.29 -5.13
C VAL A 20 -9.96 -8.30 -5.52
N VAL A 21 -9.61 -7.02 -5.63
CA VAL A 21 -10.58 -5.93 -5.85
C VAL A 21 -10.91 -5.75 -7.35
N GLY A 22 -10.04 -6.26 -8.23
CA GLY A 22 -10.06 -6.05 -9.68
C GLY A 22 -9.05 -4.97 -10.10
N THR A 23 -8.51 -5.10 -11.31
CA THR A 23 -7.47 -4.20 -11.87
C THR A 23 -8.02 -2.92 -12.48
N ASP A 24 -9.33 -2.86 -12.76
CA ASP A 24 -9.96 -1.71 -13.40
C ASP A 24 -10.39 -0.64 -12.40
N GLY A 25 -10.41 0.62 -12.84
CA GLY A 25 -10.99 1.75 -12.12
C GLY A 25 -10.13 2.35 -11.01
N TRP A 26 -8.87 1.91 -10.90
CA TRP A 26 -7.85 2.57 -10.08
C TRP A 26 -7.38 3.88 -10.73
N GLY A 27 -6.96 4.82 -9.90
CA GLY A 27 -6.42 6.11 -10.29
C GLY A 27 -6.09 6.94 -9.07
N ASP A 28 -5.83 8.23 -9.30
CA ASP A 28 -5.29 9.13 -8.27
C ASP A 28 -3.98 8.58 -7.67
N ASP A 29 -3.17 7.93 -8.51
CA ASP A 29 -1.92 7.29 -8.10
C ASP A 29 -0.93 8.35 -7.59
N ASP A 30 -0.53 8.17 -6.34
CA ASP A 30 0.54 8.93 -5.69
C ASP A 30 1.62 7.93 -5.28
N ALA A 31 2.52 7.66 -6.23
CA ALA A 31 3.63 6.74 -6.04
C ALA A 31 4.96 7.49 -6.18
N GLY A 32 5.91 7.23 -5.28
CA GLY A 32 7.16 7.95 -5.31
C GLY A 32 8.16 7.59 -4.23
N TRP A 33 9.41 7.96 -4.52
CA TRP A 33 10.52 7.84 -3.58
C TRP A 33 10.65 9.07 -2.70
N ASN A 34 10.81 8.83 -1.40
CA ASN A 34 10.99 9.85 -0.38
C ASN A 34 12.25 9.56 0.44
N ILE A 35 12.88 10.62 0.94
CA ILE A 35 13.92 10.49 1.96
C ILE A 35 13.23 10.11 3.26
N CYS A 36 13.70 9.05 3.90
CA CYS A 36 13.30 8.68 5.24
C CYS A 36 14.53 8.76 6.14
N SER A 37 14.45 9.39 7.32
CA SER A 37 15.62 9.49 8.19
C SER A 37 15.80 8.18 8.97
N SER A 38 17.00 7.59 8.90
CA SER A 38 17.40 6.45 9.72
C SER A 38 18.77 6.72 10.33
N GLY A 39 18.79 7.11 11.61
CA GLY A 39 20.04 7.25 12.38
C GLY A 39 21.06 8.26 11.83
N GLY A 40 20.64 9.25 11.05
CA GLY A 40 21.52 10.26 10.45
C GLY A 40 22.17 9.86 9.12
N ASN A 41 21.89 8.65 8.61
CA ASN A 41 22.36 8.21 7.30
C ASN A 41 21.28 8.40 6.23
N ALA A 42 21.71 8.48 4.97
CA ALA A 42 20.79 8.49 3.83
C ALA A 42 19.98 7.18 3.78
N ALA A 43 18.67 7.31 3.76
CA ALA A 43 17.75 6.22 3.55
C ALA A 43 16.58 6.68 2.68
N ALA A 44 16.01 5.74 1.96
CA ALA A 44 14.95 5.96 0.99
C ALA A 44 13.77 5.03 1.28
N GLN A 45 12.58 5.53 0.98
CA GLN A 45 11.33 4.81 1.11
C GLN A 45 10.52 5.04 -0.17
N TYR A 46 10.05 3.96 -0.78
CA TYR A 46 9.04 4.05 -1.82
C TYR A 46 7.65 3.92 -1.19
N SER A 47 6.73 4.78 -1.59
CA SER A 47 5.33 4.71 -1.17
C SER A 47 4.43 4.67 -2.39
N TYR A 48 3.25 4.07 -2.26
CA TYR A 48 2.23 4.02 -3.29
C TYR A 48 0.86 4.18 -2.63
N ALA A 49 0.14 5.24 -2.98
CA ALA A 49 -1.28 5.38 -2.70
C ALA A 49 -2.10 5.35 -3.99
N THR A 50 -3.26 4.70 -3.96
CA THR A 50 -4.18 4.62 -5.10
C THR A 50 -5.60 4.39 -4.62
N THR A 51 -6.55 4.89 -5.40
CA THR A 51 -7.97 4.79 -5.12
C THR A 51 -8.70 4.16 -6.30
N ARG A 52 -9.62 3.23 -6.01
CA ARG A 52 -10.55 2.66 -6.97
C ARG A 52 -11.96 3.22 -6.78
N LYS A 53 -12.56 3.73 -7.85
CA LYS A 53 -13.93 4.31 -7.85
C LYS A 53 -14.90 3.49 -8.70
N LEU A 54 -15.07 2.22 -8.34
CA LEU A 54 -16.01 1.30 -8.98
C LEU A 54 -16.69 0.43 -7.92
N PRO A 55 -17.88 -0.15 -8.23
CA PRO A 55 -18.52 -1.13 -7.36
C PRO A 55 -17.57 -2.27 -7.00
N LEU A 56 -17.67 -2.74 -5.75
CA LEU A 56 -16.89 -3.89 -5.30
C LEU A 56 -17.37 -5.20 -5.93
N PRO A 57 -16.48 -6.19 -6.12
CA PRO A 57 -16.86 -7.53 -6.58
C PRO A 57 -17.59 -8.38 -5.51
N GLY A 58 -17.85 -7.82 -4.32
CA GLY A 58 -18.50 -8.47 -3.19
C GLY A 58 -18.80 -7.46 -2.08
N SER A 59 -19.23 -7.93 -0.91
CA SER A 59 -19.41 -7.04 0.24
C SER A 59 -18.07 -6.46 0.73
N PRO A 60 -18.06 -5.28 1.38
CA PRO A 60 -16.85 -4.71 1.97
C PRO A 60 -16.08 -5.68 2.88
N ASP A 61 -16.80 -6.47 3.69
CA ASP A 61 -16.20 -7.47 4.58
C ASP A 61 -15.61 -8.67 3.83
N ASP A 62 -16.30 -9.18 2.81
CA ASP A 62 -15.78 -10.28 2.00
C ASP A 62 -14.52 -9.84 1.23
N VAL A 63 -14.53 -8.63 0.67
CA VAL A 63 -13.39 -8.07 -0.06
C VAL A 63 -12.21 -7.84 0.89
N ALA A 64 -12.42 -7.19 2.03
CA ALA A 64 -11.35 -6.98 3.01
C ALA A 64 -10.80 -8.31 3.55
N GLY A 65 -11.67 -9.31 3.79
CA GLY A 65 -11.24 -10.64 4.21
C GLY A 65 -10.33 -11.31 3.18
N LYS A 66 -10.67 -11.24 1.89
CA LYS A 66 -9.84 -11.76 0.79
C LYS A 66 -8.54 -10.96 0.63
N VAL A 67 -8.57 -9.64 0.81
CA VAL A 67 -7.36 -8.81 0.79
C VAL A 67 -6.42 -9.22 1.92
N ALA A 68 -6.93 -9.40 3.14
CA ALA A 68 -6.12 -9.86 4.27
C ALA A 68 -5.47 -11.23 3.98
N GLN A 69 -6.20 -12.16 3.35
CA GLN A 69 -5.66 -13.45 2.91
C GLN A 69 -4.60 -13.31 1.81
N ALA A 70 -4.79 -12.42 0.85
CA ALA A 70 -3.81 -12.17 -0.21
C ALA A 70 -2.51 -11.56 0.36
N LEU A 71 -2.61 -10.67 1.35
CA LEU A 71 -1.48 -10.11 2.07
C LEU A 71 -0.75 -11.18 2.90
N ASP A 72 -1.49 -12.04 3.60
CA ASP A 72 -0.93 -13.17 4.35
C ASP A 72 -0.14 -14.12 3.43
N ALA A 73 -0.68 -14.42 2.25
CA ALA A 73 -0.04 -15.30 1.26
C ALA A 73 1.30 -14.78 0.70
N ILE A 74 1.57 -13.47 0.82
CA ILE A 74 2.84 -12.85 0.42
C ILE A 74 3.72 -12.45 1.61
N GLY A 75 3.41 -12.92 2.83
CA GLY A 75 4.26 -12.77 4.01
C GLY A 75 3.90 -11.63 4.96
N TYR A 76 2.69 -11.06 4.87
CA TYR A 76 2.20 -10.06 5.84
C TYR A 76 1.24 -10.70 6.84
N GLU A 77 1.70 -11.74 7.54
CA GLU A 77 0.85 -12.50 8.43
C GLU A 77 0.34 -11.64 9.59
N GLY A 78 -0.97 -11.73 9.86
CA GLY A 78 -1.61 -10.95 10.91
C GLY A 78 -2.21 -9.62 10.44
N ALA A 79 -2.23 -9.33 9.14
CA ALA A 79 -3.17 -8.35 8.59
C ALA A 79 -4.61 -8.75 8.96
N ARG A 80 -5.35 -7.84 9.61
CA ARG A 80 -6.70 -8.13 10.13
C ARG A 80 -7.72 -7.10 9.67
N VAL A 81 -8.90 -7.61 9.36
CA VAL A 81 -10.09 -6.80 9.11
C VAL A 81 -10.56 -6.16 10.42
N GLN A 82 -10.81 -4.86 10.36
CA GLN A 82 -11.40 -4.03 11.40
C GLN A 82 -12.52 -3.20 10.77
N HIS A 83 -13.30 -2.51 11.60
CA HIS A 83 -14.41 -1.68 11.15
C HIS A 83 -14.29 -0.28 11.75
N ASP A 84 -14.24 0.73 10.87
CA ASP A 84 -14.40 2.11 11.28
C ASP A 84 -15.86 2.52 11.12
N THR A 85 -16.57 2.55 12.25
CA THR A 85 -17.98 2.95 12.32
C THR A 85 -18.16 4.44 12.60
N THR A 86 -17.08 5.21 12.73
CA THR A 86 -17.10 6.65 13.03
C THR A 86 -17.19 7.51 11.77
N LEU A 87 -16.79 6.96 10.62
CA LEU A 87 -16.87 7.62 9.32
C LEU A 87 -18.23 7.41 8.64
N THR A 88 -18.57 8.32 7.73
CA THR A 88 -19.73 8.20 6.84
C THR A 88 -19.28 8.34 5.38
N PRO A 89 -19.47 7.31 4.52
CA PRO A 89 -19.97 5.97 4.86
C PRO A 89 -19.00 5.22 5.80
N LYS A 90 -19.54 4.25 6.54
CA LYS A 90 -18.74 3.32 7.36
C LYS A 90 -17.75 2.57 6.47
N ARG A 91 -16.59 2.21 7.02
CA ARG A 91 -15.52 1.56 6.25
C ARG A 91 -15.11 0.24 6.91
N THR A 92 -14.90 -0.77 6.08
CA THR A 92 -14.13 -1.95 6.48
C THR A 92 -12.67 -1.65 6.17
N VAL A 93 -11.79 -1.87 7.13
CA VAL A 93 -10.40 -1.39 7.08
C VAL A 93 -9.41 -2.47 7.47
N ILE A 94 -8.20 -2.38 6.94
CA ILE A 94 -7.03 -3.18 7.30
C ILE A 94 -5.89 -2.21 7.57
N GLY A 95 -5.20 -2.40 8.69
CA GLY A 95 -3.95 -1.73 8.98
C GLY A 95 -2.91 -2.76 9.41
N TYR A 96 -1.71 -2.68 8.85
CA TYR A 96 -0.61 -3.59 9.15
C TYR A 96 0.72 -2.82 9.29
N PRO A 97 1.62 -3.19 10.22
CA PRO A 97 1.49 -4.28 11.20
C PRO A 97 0.71 -3.90 12.47
N ASN A 98 0.52 -2.60 12.72
CA ASN A 98 0.03 -2.10 14.01
C ASN A 98 -1.50 -1.96 14.11
N GLY A 99 -2.26 -2.42 13.10
CA GLY A 99 -3.70 -2.18 13.03
C GLY A 99 -4.07 -0.82 12.44
N TYR A 100 -5.38 -0.56 12.32
CA TYR A 100 -5.88 0.67 11.74
C TYR A 100 -5.61 1.84 12.68
N ASN A 101 -5.07 2.96 12.17
CA ASN A 101 -4.57 4.08 12.96
C ASN A 101 -3.43 3.75 13.95
N GLY A 102 -2.82 2.57 13.86
CA GLY A 102 -1.68 2.16 14.71
C GLY A 102 -0.34 2.76 14.28
N GLY A 103 -0.31 3.52 13.18
CA GLY A 103 0.91 4.07 12.59
C GLY A 103 1.76 3.00 11.89
N THR A 104 2.98 3.37 11.57
CA THR A 104 3.94 2.51 10.86
C THR A 104 4.84 1.72 11.82
N ALA A 105 5.46 0.68 11.31
CA ALA A 105 6.50 -0.08 12.00
C ALA A 105 7.75 0.79 12.30
N PRO A 106 8.69 0.33 13.14
CA PRO A 106 9.91 1.07 13.47
C PRO A 106 10.71 1.54 12.25
N ASP A 107 10.72 0.76 11.17
CA ASP A 107 11.34 1.05 9.87
C ASP A 107 10.41 1.82 8.91
N LYS A 108 9.35 2.42 9.43
CA LYS A 108 8.35 3.23 8.71
C LYS A 108 7.45 2.46 7.74
N PHE A 109 7.54 1.14 7.69
CA PHE A 109 6.64 0.33 6.87
C PHE A 109 5.20 0.37 7.38
N GLY A 110 4.22 0.38 6.47
CA GLY A 110 2.83 0.19 6.82
C GLY A 110 1.91 0.01 5.62
N ILE A 111 0.87 -0.80 5.79
CA ILE A 111 -0.20 -0.99 4.80
C ILE A 111 -1.49 -0.48 5.41
N GLN A 112 -2.21 0.36 4.68
CA GLN A 112 -3.56 0.79 5.01
C GLN A 112 -4.47 0.50 3.81
N PHE A 113 -5.49 -0.30 4.03
CA PHE A 113 -6.53 -0.57 3.06
C PHE A 113 -7.89 -0.24 3.67
N GLN A 114 -8.77 0.39 2.91
CA GLN A 114 -10.12 0.70 3.35
C GLN A 114 -11.11 0.57 2.20
N VAL A 115 -12.32 0.13 2.52
CA VAL A 115 -13.29 -0.22 1.51
C VAL A 115 -14.73 0.04 1.98
N ASN A 116 -15.59 0.43 1.04
CA ASN A 116 -17.04 0.44 1.13
C ASN A 116 -17.64 0.08 -0.24
N ASP A 117 -18.97 -0.02 -0.35
CA ASP A 117 -19.66 -0.57 -1.54
C ASP A 117 -19.26 0.03 -2.90
N GLY A 118 -18.78 1.27 -2.95
CA GLY A 118 -18.40 1.97 -4.19
C GLY A 118 -16.95 2.45 -4.26
N TYR A 119 -16.11 2.07 -3.30
CA TYR A 119 -14.78 2.65 -3.13
C TYR A 119 -13.82 1.68 -2.47
N ALA A 120 -12.60 1.60 -2.99
CA ALA A 120 -11.47 0.97 -2.33
C ALA A 120 -10.27 1.93 -2.36
N ASP A 121 -9.49 1.94 -1.30
CA ASP A 121 -8.31 2.79 -1.18
C ASP A 121 -7.20 2.04 -0.49
N LEU A 122 -6.00 2.21 -1.05
CA LEU A 122 -4.79 1.57 -0.62
C LEU A 122 -3.72 2.64 -0.45
N SER A 123 -3.09 2.64 0.71
CA SER A 123 -1.85 3.38 0.96
C SER A 123 -0.81 2.41 1.50
N VAL A 124 0.31 2.31 0.80
CA VAL A 124 1.47 1.52 1.20
C VAL A 124 2.63 2.47 1.45
N TYR A 125 3.15 2.44 2.66
CA TYR A 125 4.42 3.03 3.04
C TYR A 125 5.44 1.90 3.03
N GLY A 126 6.37 1.89 2.06
CA GLY A 126 7.39 0.84 1.96
C GLY A 126 8.37 0.85 3.13
N HIS A 127 9.30 -0.09 3.17
CA HIS A 127 10.34 -0.09 4.20
C HIS A 127 11.32 1.07 3.97
N CYS A 128 11.67 1.79 5.04
CA CYS A 128 12.77 2.73 5.01
C CYS A 128 14.10 1.97 5.01
N VAL A 129 14.81 1.97 3.89
CA VAL A 129 16.04 1.19 3.70
C VAL A 129 17.25 2.08 3.45
N PRO A 130 18.46 1.68 3.88
CA PRO A 130 19.68 2.44 3.60
C PRO A 130 19.90 2.65 2.10
N GLY A 131 20.27 3.88 1.73
CA GLY A 131 20.51 4.24 0.33
C GLY A 131 20.04 5.65 -0.01
N GLU A 132 20.41 6.12 -1.20
CA GLU A 132 19.88 7.36 -1.75
C GLU A 132 18.58 7.11 -2.50
N VAL A 133 17.72 8.13 -2.54
CA VAL A 133 16.54 8.12 -3.43
C VAL A 133 17.01 7.93 -4.88
N PRO A 134 16.47 6.95 -5.62
CA PRO A 134 16.85 6.74 -7.02
C PRO A 134 16.54 7.97 -7.86
N LYS A 135 17.45 8.32 -8.77
CA LYS A 135 17.29 9.48 -9.63
C LYS A 135 16.09 9.31 -10.56
N LEU A 136 15.34 10.39 -10.77
CA LEU A 136 14.24 10.41 -11.72
C LEU A 136 14.72 10.11 -13.15
N GLY A 137 14.01 9.23 -13.86
CA GLY A 137 14.37 8.67 -15.16
C GLY A 137 15.25 7.42 -15.09
N THR A 138 15.37 6.79 -13.92
CA THR A 138 16.01 5.46 -13.79
C THR A 138 14.97 4.36 -13.79
N SER A 139 15.37 3.10 -13.98
CA SER A 139 14.44 1.96 -13.94
C SER A 139 13.67 1.86 -12.61
N LEU A 140 14.26 2.27 -11.50
CA LEU A 140 13.61 2.29 -10.18
C LEU A 140 12.77 3.55 -9.92
N ASN A 141 12.97 4.62 -10.70
CA ASN A 141 12.22 5.87 -10.58
C ASN A 141 11.97 6.44 -11.98
N PRO A 142 11.14 5.77 -12.80
CA PRO A 142 10.90 6.18 -14.18
C PRO A 142 10.16 7.52 -14.21
N ARG A 143 10.35 8.31 -15.27
CA ARG A 143 9.50 9.48 -15.47
C ARG A 143 8.10 9.01 -15.86
N PRO A 144 7.06 9.80 -15.57
CA PRO A 144 5.73 9.53 -16.11
C PRO A 144 5.73 9.35 -17.65
N THR A 145 6.62 10.05 -18.36
CA THR A 145 6.79 9.95 -19.82
C THR A 145 7.44 8.64 -20.29
N ASP A 146 8.05 7.87 -19.39
CA ASP A 146 8.79 6.65 -19.73
C ASP A 146 7.88 5.40 -19.66
N LEU A 147 6.63 5.57 -19.18
CA LEU A 147 5.65 4.50 -18.98
C LEU A 147 4.63 4.37 -20.14
N SER A 148 4.85 5.11 -21.24
CA SER A 148 3.99 5.16 -22.42
C SER A 148 4.38 4.15 -23.50
#